data_AF-A0A0U1TZC5-F1
#
_entry.id   AF-A0A0U1TZC5-F1
#
_cell.length_a   1.000
_cell.length_b   1.000
_cell.length_c   1.000
_cell.angle_alpha   90.00
_cell.angle_beta   90.00
_cell.angle_gamma   90.00
#
_symmetry.space_group_name_H-M   'P 1'
#
loop_
_entity.id
_entity.type
_entity.pdbx_description
1 polymer ?
#
loop_
_entity_poly.entity_id
_entity_poly.type
_entity_poly.pdbx_seq_one_letter_code
_entity_poly.pdbx_strand_id
1 'polypeptide(L)'
;MDWEHHEKHMRDEELQFNETVDFSKLSDEEKWRIVHKRIHEKHKGHENMHALMILILIASVLVAQVVLVEWKKRHYRSYQKVSLLGMWIIPILVSVHHGWWRFVIIWSVFTILTCIVMSKALQKPISGTTPRLVYKWFYLIYMLSYGLGIFGYVIMMMTLLGVNLIFKSKAQPWFDLGLISLFYGLYYGVLGRDVAEIITDKMAATIGYYTTTGVPVRQLEPHICAVCGNRILIQDNSEAIVEKTFKLACGHTFHEFCI
;
A
#
# COMPACT_ATOMS: atom_id res chain seq x y z
N MET A 1 9.03 29.67 27.28
CA MET A 1 8.18 30.87 27.42
C MET A 1 6.84 30.49 26.83
N ASP A 2 5.78 30.78 27.58
CA ASP A 2 4.66 29.89 27.87
C ASP A 2 3.57 29.91 26.76
N TRP A 3 3.36 28.79 26.07
CA TRP A 3 2.37 28.67 24.98
C TRP A 3 0.95 28.95 25.45
N GLU A 4 0.61 28.54 26.67
CA GLU A 4 -0.70 28.81 27.28
C GLU A 4 -0.88 30.30 27.58
N HIS A 5 0.20 30.99 27.95
CA HIS A 5 0.20 32.44 28.18
C HIS A 5 0.01 33.21 26.87
N HIS A 6 0.67 32.80 25.79
CA HIS A 6 0.50 33.40 24.46
C HIS A 6 -0.92 33.17 23.92
N GLU A 7 -1.47 31.95 24.07
CA GLU A 7 -2.83 31.64 23.61
C GLU A 7 -3.91 32.42 24.39
N LYS A 8 -3.71 32.59 25.71
CA LYS A 8 -4.59 33.39 26.55
C LYS A 8 -4.56 34.87 26.15
N HIS A 9 -3.37 35.43 25.95
CA HIS A 9 -3.21 36.83 25.54
C HIS A 9 -3.86 37.12 24.17
N MET A 10 -3.77 36.17 23.24
CA MET A 10 -4.41 36.27 21.92
C MET A 10 -5.94 36.20 21.99
N ARG A 11 -6.50 35.37 22.88
CA ARG A 11 -7.95 35.32 23.12
C ARG A 11 -8.47 36.62 23.73
N ASP A 12 -7.72 37.17 24.68
CA ASP A 12 -8.10 38.41 25.37
C ASP A 12 -8.05 39.62 24.41
N GLU A 13 -7.06 39.69 23.51
CA GLU A 13 -7.03 40.67 22.42
C GLU A 13 -8.18 40.50 21.40
N GLU A 14 -8.54 39.25 21.07
CA GLU A 14 -9.62 38.96 20.12
C GLU A 14 -11.01 39.33 20.67
N LEU A 15 -11.22 39.15 21.98
CA LEU A 15 -12.39 39.61 22.72
C LEU A 15 -12.48 41.15 22.75
N GLN A 16 -11.39 41.82 23.11
CA GLN A 16 -11.34 43.30 23.16
C GLN A 16 -11.54 43.94 21.78
N PHE A 17 -11.05 43.33 20.71
CA PHE A 17 -11.26 43.84 19.36
C PHE A 17 -12.70 43.65 18.86
N ASN A 18 -13.31 42.49 19.13
CA ASN A 18 -14.69 42.23 18.73
C ASN A 18 -15.69 43.14 19.47
N GLU A 19 -15.35 43.61 20.67
CA GLU A 19 -16.13 44.63 21.38
C GLU A 19 -15.95 46.04 20.81
N THR A 20 -14.78 46.36 20.24
CA THR A 20 -14.47 47.70 19.73
C THR A 20 -14.82 47.91 18.26
N VAL A 21 -14.90 46.83 17.46
CA VAL A 21 -15.20 46.87 16.02
C VAL A 21 -16.45 46.06 15.70
N ASP A 22 -17.55 46.76 15.42
CA ASP A 22 -18.82 46.15 15.02
C ASP A 22 -18.78 45.66 13.55
N PHE A 23 -18.37 44.39 13.37
CA PHE A 23 -18.27 43.73 12.05
C PHE A 23 -19.57 43.70 11.25
N SER A 24 -20.74 43.97 11.86
CA SER A 24 -22.02 44.00 11.16
C SER A 24 -22.19 45.26 10.29
N LYS A 25 -21.46 46.34 10.60
CA LYS A 25 -21.58 47.66 9.94
C LYS A 25 -20.53 47.93 8.87
N LEU A 26 -19.53 47.07 8.73
CA LEU A 26 -18.44 47.21 7.77
C LEU A 26 -18.81 46.67 6.39
N SER A 27 -18.27 47.29 5.34
CA SER A 27 -18.32 46.74 3.97
C SER A 27 -17.50 45.44 3.90
N ASP A 28 -17.88 44.52 3.02
CA ASP A 28 -17.16 43.23 2.86
C ASP A 28 -15.67 43.45 2.54
N GLU A 29 -15.31 44.48 1.77
CA GLU A 29 -13.91 44.81 1.48
C GLU A 29 -13.12 45.26 2.71
N GLU A 30 -13.77 45.95 3.64
CA GLU A 30 -13.15 46.44 4.87
C GLU A 30 -12.93 45.29 5.85
N LYS A 31 -13.90 44.36 5.93
CA LYS A 31 -13.74 43.10 6.67
C LYS A 31 -12.57 42.30 6.12
N TRP A 32 -12.47 42.15 4.80
CA TRP A 32 -11.35 41.46 4.16
C TRP A 32 -10.01 42.11 4.45
N ARG A 33 -9.91 43.44 4.38
CA ARG A 33 -8.67 44.17 4.72
C ARG A 33 -8.25 43.98 6.18
N ILE A 34 -9.20 44.08 7.11
CA ILE A 34 -8.94 43.90 8.55
C ILE A 34 -8.51 42.45 8.83
N VAL A 35 -9.20 41.46 8.26
CA VAL A 35 -8.86 40.03 8.40
C VAL A 35 -7.50 39.74 7.80
N HIS A 36 -7.20 40.25 6.60
CA HIS A 36 -5.92 40.03 5.95
C HIS A 36 -4.76 40.66 6.72
N LYS A 37 -4.93 41.89 7.21
CA LYS A 37 -3.95 42.55 8.07
C LYS A 37 -3.72 41.77 9.37
N ARG A 38 -4.79 41.27 10.00
CA ARG A 38 -4.71 40.42 11.20
C ARG A 38 -4.00 39.10 10.92
N ILE A 39 -4.26 38.44 9.78
CA ILE A 39 -3.52 37.25 9.37
C ILE A 39 -2.03 37.60 9.29
N HIS A 40 -1.64 38.67 8.59
CA HIS A 40 -0.24 39.07 8.51
C HIS A 40 0.38 39.42 9.87
N GLU A 41 -0.34 40.10 10.76
CA GLU A 41 0.14 40.42 12.11
C GLU A 41 0.29 39.17 12.98
N LYS A 42 -0.66 38.22 12.92
CA LYS A 42 -0.55 36.89 13.58
C LYS A 42 0.66 36.09 13.09
N HIS A 43 1.12 36.32 11.86
CA HIS A 43 2.28 35.62 11.29
C HIS A 43 3.61 36.36 11.47
N LYS A 44 3.62 37.65 11.83
CA LYS A 44 4.81 38.53 11.84
C LYS A 44 5.94 38.14 12.81
N GLY A 45 5.72 37.18 13.71
CA GLY A 45 6.78 36.51 14.50
C GLY A 45 6.76 34.98 14.39
N HIS A 46 5.71 34.41 13.80
CA HIS A 46 5.49 32.98 13.66
C HIS A 46 6.16 32.41 12.39
N GLU A 47 6.53 33.26 11.42
CA GLU A 47 7.21 32.84 10.17
C GLU A 47 8.58 32.22 10.42
N ASN A 48 9.38 32.77 11.36
CA ASN A 48 10.67 32.18 11.72
C ASN A 48 10.53 30.81 12.39
N MET A 49 9.46 30.62 13.19
CA MET A 49 9.17 29.32 13.82
C MET A 49 8.62 28.31 12.81
N HIS A 50 7.73 28.72 11.91
CA HIS A 50 7.27 27.88 10.80
C HIS A 50 8.41 27.50 9.86
N ALA A 51 9.30 28.44 9.52
CA ALA A 51 10.47 28.17 8.71
C ALA A 51 11.41 27.15 9.38
N LEU A 52 11.64 27.27 10.68
CA LEU A 52 12.42 26.29 11.44
C LEU A 52 11.74 24.91 11.45
N MET A 53 10.44 24.83 11.72
CA MET A 53 9.67 23.57 11.71
C MET A 53 9.74 22.89 10.33
N ILE A 54 9.57 23.66 9.26
CA ILE A 54 9.65 23.16 7.87
C ILE A 54 11.07 22.70 7.56
N LEU A 55 12.10 23.44 7.97
CA LEU A 55 13.49 23.07 7.70
C LEU A 55 13.90 21.80 8.44
N ILE A 56 13.46 21.64 9.70
CA ILE A 56 13.66 20.39 10.46
C ILE A 56 12.90 19.23 9.80
N LEU A 57 11.66 19.47 9.34
CA LEU A 57 10.89 18.46 8.61
C LEU A 57 11.62 18.03 7.33
N ILE A 58 12.07 18.97 6.51
CA ILE A 58 12.81 18.67 5.27
C ILE A 58 14.10 17.91 5.58
N ALA A 59 14.88 18.38 6.54
CA ALA A 59 16.12 17.73 6.94
C ALA A 59 15.87 16.31 7.45
N SER A 60 14.85 16.11 8.30
CA SER A 60 14.49 14.79 8.83
C SER A 60 13.98 13.85 7.73
N VAL A 61 13.19 14.34 6.77
CA VAL A 61 12.76 13.55 5.60
C VAL A 61 13.96 13.15 4.75
N LEU A 62 14.88 14.06 4.45
CA LEU A 62 16.09 13.73 3.67
C LEU A 62 16.96 12.69 4.37
N VAL A 63 17.21 12.86 5.66
CA VAL A 63 17.97 11.89 6.47
C VAL A 63 17.27 10.53 6.48
N ALA A 64 15.95 10.51 6.71
CA ALA A 64 15.17 9.28 6.68
C ALA A 64 15.24 8.57 5.33
N GLN A 65 15.14 9.31 4.21
CA GLN A 65 15.27 8.75 2.86
C GLN A 65 16.65 8.13 2.63
N VAL A 66 17.72 8.81 3.02
CA VAL A 66 19.10 8.28 2.90
C VAL A 66 19.24 7.00 3.73
N VAL A 67 18.77 7.00 4.97
CA VAL A 67 18.80 5.82 5.85
C VAL A 67 18.02 4.65 5.25
N LEU A 68 16.82 4.89 4.71
CA LEU A 68 16.01 3.85 4.08
C LEU A 68 16.69 3.25 2.85
N VAL A 69 17.27 4.09 2.00
CA VAL A 69 17.97 3.64 0.78
C VAL A 69 19.20 2.81 1.14
N GLU A 70 20.03 3.28 2.07
CA GLU A 70 21.22 2.54 2.52
C GLU A 70 20.86 1.25 3.26
N TRP A 71 19.78 1.26 4.04
CA TRP A 71 19.27 0.05 4.69
C TRP A 71 18.77 -0.98 3.66
N LYS A 72 18.04 -0.55 2.63
CA LYS A 72 17.60 -1.42 1.53
C LYS A 72 18.79 -2.04 0.79
N LYS A 73 19.85 -1.26 0.52
CA LYS A 73 21.07 -1.76 -0.15
C LYS A 73 21.84 -2.75 0.71
N ARG A 74 22.08 -2.43 1.99
CA ARG A 74 22.94 -3.23 2.87
C ARG A 74 22.25 -4.46 3.46
N HIS A 75 20.96 -4.34 3.79
CA HIS A 75 20.19 -5.38 4.47
C HIS A 75 18.79 -5.54 3.87
N TYR A 76 18.71 -5.85 2.57
CA TYR A 76 17.44 -6.03 1.84
C TYR A 76 16.43 -6.93 2.57
N ARG A 77 16.86 -8.08 3.10
CA ARG A 77 15.99 -9.02 3.83
C ARG A 77 15.37 -8.43 5.11
N SER A 78 16.11 -7.57 5.82
CA SER A 78 15.61 -6.91 7.03
C SER A 78 14.64 -5.80 6.65
N TYR A 79 15.04 -4.96 5.68
CA TYR A 79 14.21 -3.92 5.11
C TYR A 79 12.84 -4.47 4.65
N GLN A 80 12.84 -5.52 3.82
CA GLN A 80 11.61 -6.12 3.29
C GLN A 80 10.67 -6.63 4.40
N LYS A 81 11.21 -7.28 5.44
CA LYS A 81 10.38 -7.74 6.57
C LYS A 81 9.80 -6.61 7.41
N VAL A 82 10.61 -5.60 7.73
CA VAL A 82 10.15 -4.48 8.57
C VAL A 82 9.19 -3.58 7.79
N SER A 83 9.49 -3.27 6.52
CA SER A 83 8.58 -2.52 5.66
C SER A 83 7.25 -3.26 5.48
N LEU A 84 7.27 -4.58 5.28
CA LEU A 84 6.05 -5.37 5.20
C LEU A 84 5.26 -5.33 6.52
N LEU A 85 5.93 -5.51 7.67
CA LEU A 85 5.29 -5.44 8.98
C LEU A 85 4.68 -4.06 9.23
N GLY A 86 5.40 -2.99 8.86
CA GLY A 86 4.93 -1.62 8.95
C GLY A 86 3.69 -1.38 8.09
N MET A 87 3.72 -1.79 6.82
CA MET A 87 2.56 -1.70 5.91
C MET A 87 1.37 -2.53 6.41
N TRP A 88 1.61 -3.63 7.13
CA TRP A 88 0.55 -4.48 7.65
C TRP A 88 -0.09 -3.93 8.94
N ILE A 89 0.72 -3.45 9.89
CA ILE A 89 0.27 -3.04 11.23
C ILE A 89 -0.25 -1.59 11.26
N ILE A 90 0.47 -0.65 10.64
CA ILE A 90 0.17 0.79 10.76
C ILE A 90 -1.26 1.11 10.31
N PRO A 91 -1.75 0.66 9.14
CA PRO A 91 -3.10 0.98 8.69
C PRO A 91 -4.18 0.42 9.61
N ILE A 92 -3.94 -0.70 10.27
CA ILE A 92 -4.90 -1.28 11.22
C ILE A 92 -4.95 -0.52 12.53
N LEU A 93 -3.80 -0.14 13.09
CA LEU A 93 -3.77 0.65 14.31
C LEU A 93 -4.54 1.96 14.12
N VAL A 94 -4.30 2.65 13.00
CA VAL A 94 -5.03 3.87 12.64
C VAL A 94 -6.52 3.58 12.44
N SER A 95 -6.87 2.52 11.70
CA SER A 95 -8.28 2.18 11.42
C SER A 95 -9.07 1.82 12.68
N VAL A 96 -8.47 1.13 13.64
CA VAL A 96 -9.10 0.80 14.93
C VAL A 96 -9.29 2.07 15.76
N HIS A 97 -8.27 2.93 15.82
CA HIS A 97 -8.34 4.21 16.55
C HIS A 97 -9.43 5.14 16.01
N HIS A 98 -9.62 5.18 14.68
CA HIS A 98 -10.64 6.00 14.02
C HIS A 98 -12.01 5.30 13.83
N GLY A 99 -12.18 4.06 14.30
CA GLY A 99 -13.44 3.33 14.22
C GLY A 99 -13.84 2.86 12.81
N TRP A 100 -12.89 2.67 11.91
CA TRP A 100 -13.12 2.26 10.51
C TRP A 100 -13.32 0.74 10.38
N TRP A 101 -14.42 0.24 10.95
CA TRP A 101 -14.73 -1.20 11.03
C TRP A 101 -14.74 -1.93 9.68
N ARG A 102 -15.19 -1.26 8.60
CA ARG A 102 -15.23 -1.86 7.25
C ARG A 102 -13.84 -2.32 6.79
N PHE A 103 -12.83 -1.48 6.98
CA PHE A 103 -11.46 -1.79 6.61
C PHE A 103 -10.90 -2.93 7.48
N VAL A 104 -11.15 -2.87 8.79
CA VAL A 104 -10.70 -3.89 9.75
C VAL A 104 -11.25 -5.28 9.41
N ILE A 105 -12.54 -5.37 9.04
CA ILE A 105 -13.16 -6.65 8.64
C ILE A 105 -12.51 -7.21 7.37
N ILE A 106 -12.41 -6.40 6.30
CA ILE A 106 -11.83 -6.84 5.02
C ILE A 106 -10.37 -7.25 5.20
N TRP A 107 -9.61 -6.46 5.95
CA TRP A 107 -8.23 -6.75 6.26
C TRP A 107 -8.06 -8.03 7.07
N SER A 108 -8.95 -8.29 8.03
CA SER A 108 -8.90 -9.50 8.85
C SER A 108 -9.13 -10.73 7.99
N VAL A 109 -10.14 -10.69 7.10
CA VAL A 109 -10.41 -11.77 6.14
C VAL A 109 -9.21 -12.00 5.22
N PHE A 110 -8.66 -10.93 4.64
CA PHE A 110 -7.47 -11.00 3.79
C PHE A 110 -6.27 -11.62 4.52
N THR A 111 -6.02 -11.18 5.76
CA THR A 111 -4.90 -11.65 6.59
C THR A 111 -5.06 -13.12 6.97
N ILE A 112 -6.26 -13.54 7.36
CA ILE A 112 -6.55 -14.94 7.70
C ILE A 112 -6.37 -15.84 6.48
N LEU A 113 -6.95 -15.48 5.33
CA LEU A 113 -6.83 -16.28 4.10
C LEU A 113 -5.37 -16.36 3.62
N THR A 114 -4.65 -15.25 3.65
CA THR A 114 -3.22 -15.21 3.30
C THR A 114 -2.39 -16.06 4.27
N CYS A 115 -2.70 -16.04 5.56
CA CYS A 115 -2.04 -16.88 6.56
C CYS A 115 -2.29 -18.38 6.32
N ILE A 116 -3.50 -18.77 5.94
CA ILE A 116 -3.84 -20.16 5.59
C ILE A 116 -3.03 -20.63 4.37
N VAL A 117 -2.99 -19.81 3.31
CA VAL A 117 -2.23 -20.11 2.09
C VAL A 117 -0.73 -20.19 2.40
N MET A 118 -0.21 -19.24 3.19
CA MET A 118 1.19 -19.23 3.63
C MET A 118 1.55 -20.45 4.49
N SER A 119 0.65 -20.87 5.38
CA SER A 119 0.83 -22.06 6.21
C SER A 119 0.97 -23.32 5.35
N LYS A 120 0.14 -23.46 4.31
CA LYS A 120 0.25 -24.57 3.35
C LYS A 120 1.55 -24.50 2.53
N ALA A 121 1.98 -23.30 2.15
CA ALA A 121 3.21 -23.06 1.39
C ALA A 121 4.49 -23.40 2.18
N LEU A 122 4.45 -23.27 3.51
CA LEU A 122 5.61 -23.50 4.39
C LEU A 122 5.66 -24.92 5.00
N GLN A 123 4.66 -25.76 4.75
CA GLN A 123 4.66 -27.15 5.21
C GLN A 123 5.82 -27.93 4.59
N LYS A 124 6.46 -28.78 5.40
CA LYS A 124 7.54 -29.67 4.97
C LYS A 124 7.09 -31.12 5.11
N PRO A 125 7.07 -31.93 4.04
CA PRO A 125 7.34 -31.60 2.63
C PRO A 125 6.18 -30.83 1.97
N ILE A 126 6.49 -29.98 0.98
CA ILE A 126 5.49 -29.27 0.17
C ILE A 126 4.80 -30.27 -0.76
N SER A 127 3.46 -30.24 -0.82
CA SER A 127 2.71 -31.03 -1.80
C SER A 127 2.77 -30.41 -3.20
N GLY A 128 2.71 -31.23 -4.25
CA GLY A 128 2.78 -30.75 -5.64
C GLY A 128 1.65 -29.80 -6.06
N THR A 129 0.52 -29.80 -5.36
CA THR A 129 -0.62 -28.90 -5.66
C THR A 129 -0.55 -27.56 -4.96
N THR A 130 0.27 -27.41 -3.91
CA THR A 130 0.41 -26.18 -3.14
C THR A 130 0.87 -24.98 -3.97
N PRO A 131 1.89 -25.06 -4.85
CA PRO A 131 2.29 -23.91 -5.66
C PRO A 131 1.16 -23.34 -6.52
N ARG A 132 0.30 -24.21 -7.06
CA ARG A 132 -0.87 -23.81 -7.85
C ARG A 132 -1.90 -23.07 -7.01
N LEU A 133 -2.12 -23.51 -5.77
CA LEU A 133 -3.04 -22.84 -4.83
C LEU A 133 -2.53 -21.44 -4.49
N VAL A 134 -1.23 -21.32 -4.20
CA VAL A 134 -0.56 -20.04 -3.89
C VAL A 134 -0.69 -19.09 -5.07
N TYR A 135 -0.35 -19.56 -6.28
CA TYR A 135 -0.47 -18.77 -7.50
C TYR A 135 -1.92 -18.27 -7.71
N LYS A 136 -2.91 -19.15 -7.64
CA LYS A 136 -4.32 -18.77 -7.83
C LYS A 136 -4.81 -17.74 -6.82
N TRP A 137 -4.40 -17.87 -5.55
CA TRP A 137 -4.74 -16.90 -4.51
C TRP A 137 -4.16 -15.52 -4.79
N PHE A 138 -2.84 -15.41 -5.03
CA PHE A 138 -2.21 -14.12 -5.29
C PHE A 138 -2.61 -13.52 -6.63
N TYR A 139 -2.89 -14.35 -7.64
CA TYR A 139 -3.46 -13.90 -8.92
C TYR A 139 -4.86 -13.31 -8.74
N LEU A 140 -5.71 -13.90 -7.89
CA LEU A 140 -7.02 -13.35 -7.55
C LEU A 140 -6.89 -11.97 -6.87
N ILE A 141 -5.99 -11.84 -5.89
CA ILE A 141 -5.72 -10.56 -5.22
C ILE A 141 -5.21 -9.51 -6.22
N TYR A 142 -4.31 -9.89 -7.12
CA TYR A 142 -3.82 -9.03 -8.19
C TYR A 142 -4.97 -8.55 -9.10
N MET A 143 -5.80 -9.45 -9.61
CA MET A 143 -6.94 -9.11 -10.48
C MET A 143 -7.92 -8.17 -9.79
N LEU A 144 -8.28 -8.43 -8.53
CA LEU A 144 -9.18 -7.57 -7.74
C LEU A 144 -8.56 -6.20 -7.50
N SER A 145 -7.30 -6.15 -7.10
CA SER A 145 -6.57 -4.92 -6.80
C SER A 145 -6.39 -4.04 -8.03
N TYR A 146 -6.03 -4.67 -9.16
CA TYR A 146 -5.90 -4.02 -10.46
C TYR A 146 -7.24 -3.47 -10.95
N GLY A 147 -8.30 -4.28 -10.86
CA GLY A 147 -9.66 -3.86 -11.21
C GLY A 147 -10.16 -2.68 -10.38
N LEU A 148 -9.98 -2.74 -9.05
CA LEU A 148 -10.34 -1.63 -8.14
C LEU A 148 -9.51 -0.37 -8.40
N GLY A 149 -8.22 -0.52 -8.68
CA GLY A 149 -7.32 0.58 -9.01
C GLY A 149 -7.75 1.31 -10.29
N ILE A 150 -8.01 0.57 -11.37
CA ILE A 150 -8.52 1.15 -12.63
C ILE A 150 -9.88 1.80 -12.40
N PHE A 151 -10.79 1.12 -11.71
CA PHE A 151 -12.12 1.63 -11.42
C PHE A 151 -12.06 2.96 -10.66
N GLY A 152 -11.25 3.04 -9.60
CA GLY A 152 -11.06 4.26 -8.82
C GLY A 152 -10.40 5.37 -9.63
N TYR A 153 -9.41 5.04 -10.47
CA TYR A 153 -8.77 6.00 -11.38
C TYR A 153 -9.77 6.60 -12.38
N VAL A 154 -10.59 5.76 -13.00
CA VAL A 154 -11.61 6.20 -13.97
C VAL A 154 -12.63 7.12 -13.30
N ILE A 155 -13.11 6.80 -12.09
CA ILE A 155 -14.02 7.66 -11.32
C ILE A 155 -13.37 9.00 -10.98
N MET A 156 -12.12 9.00 -10.52
CA MET A 156 -11.39 10.24 -10.25
C MET A 156 -11.24 11.10 -11.51
N MET A 157 -10.86 10.51 -12.64
CA MET A 157 -10.74 11.22 -13.91
C MET A 157 -12.08 11.78 -14.39
N MET A 158 -13.16 11.01 -14.30
CA MET A 158 -14.51 11.51 -14.64
C MET A 158 -14.92 12.70 -13.77
N THR A 159 -14.55 12.67 -12.49
CA THR A 159 -14.85 13.77 -11.55
C THR A 159 -14.04 15.02 -11.87
N LEU A 160 -12.75 14.88 -12.20
CA LEU A 160 -11.89 15.99 -12.60
C LEU A 160 -12.31 16.63 -13.93
N LEU A 161 -12.84 15.83 -14.86
CA LEU A 161 -13.39 16.29 -16.14
C LEU A 161 -14.79 16.92 -16.01
N GLY A 162 -15.38 16.97 -14.81
CA GLY A 162 -16.68 17.59 -14.57
C GLY A 162 -17.88 16.75 -15.02
N VAL A 163 -17.69 15.46 -15.34
CA VAL A 163 -18.79 14.55 -15.73
C VAL A 163 -19.82 14.42 -14.61
N ASN A 164 -19.40 14.53 -13.35
CA ASN A 164 -20.29 14.56 -12.19
C ASN A 164 -21.32 15.71 -12.24
N LEU A 165 -21.01 16.82 -12.92
CA LEU A 165 -21.92 17.96 -13.10
C LEU A 165 -23.07 17.62 -14.05
N ILE A 166 -22.82 16.76 -15.05
CA ILE A 166 -23.86 16.27 -15.98
C ILE A 166 -24.93 15.51 -15.21
N PHE A 167 -24.53 14.75 -14.20
CA PHE A 167 -25.43 14.00 -13.32
C PHE A 167 -25.99 14.84 -12.16
N LYS A 168 -25.78 16.16 -12.14
CA LYS A 168 -26.18 17.09 -11.06
C LYS A 168 -25.75 16.62 -9.67
N SER A 169 -24.61 15.92 -9.59
CA SER A 169 -24.08 15.35 -8.36
C SER A 169 -22.87 16.16 -7.88
N LYS A 170 -22.75 16.34 -6.55
CA LYS A 170 -21.59 17.02 -5.96
C LYS A 170 -20.32 16.22 -6.28
N ALA A 171 -19.21 16.91 -6.54
CA ALA A 171 -17.93 16.27 -6.86
C ALA A 171 -17.37 15.42 -5.71
N GLN A 172 -17.61 15.85 -4.47
CA GLN A 172 -17.06 15.23 -3.26
C GLN A 172 -17.32 13.73 -3.12
N PRO A 173 -18.57 13.20 -3.18
CA PRO A 173 -18.82 11.77 -3.08
C PRO A 173 -18.17 10.94 -4.19
N TRP A 174 -18.03 11.48 -5.40
CA TRP A 174 -17.34 10.80 -6.49
C TRP A 174 -15.84 10.74 -6.25
N PHE A 175 -15.26 11.84 -5.77
CA PHE A 175 -13.86 11.90 -5.38
C PHE A 175 -13.55 10.93 -4.22
N ASP A 176 -14.41 10.90 -3.20
CA ASP A 176 -14.27 10.01 -2.06
C ASP A 176 -14.35 8.53 -2.49
N LEU A 177 -15.31 8.19 -3.38
CA LEU A 177 -15.42 6.84 -3.93
C LEU A 177 -14.19 6.45 -4.74
N GLY A 178 -13.74 7.34 -5.64
CA GLY A 178 -12.56 7.10 -6.47
C GLY A 178 -11.29 6.92 -5.64
N LEU A 179 -11.09 7.78 -4.63
CA LEU A 179 -9.95 7.74 -3.73
C LEU A 179 -9.96 6.49 -2.84
N ILE A 180 -11.12 6.12 -2.28
CA ILE A 180 -11.25 4.89 -1.48
C ILE A 180 -10.97 3.66 -2.36
N SER A 181 -11.55 3.56 -3.56
CA SER A 181 -11.29 2.44 -4.47
C SER A 181 -9.82 2.32 -4.85
N LEU A 182 -9.16 3.45 -5.16
CA LEU A 182 -7.72 3.49 -5.44
C LEU A 182 -6.89 3.07 -4.23
N PHE A 183 -7.22 3.56 -3.04
CA PHE A 183 -6.52 3.20 -1.81
C PHE A 183 -6.61 1.70 -1.55
N TYR A 184 -7.80 1.10 -1.67
CA TYR A 184 -7.97 -0.36 -1.52
C TYR A 184 -7.18 -1.14 -2.58
N GLY A 185 -7.26 -0.73 -3.85
CA GLY A 185 -6.54 -1.38 -4.94
C GLY A 185 -5.02 -1.33 -4.76
N LEU A 186 -4.46 -0.16 -4.43
CA LEU A 186 -3.03 0.01 -4.22
C LEU A 186 -2.55 -0.70 -2.95
N TYR A 187 -3.30 -0.61 -1.85
CA TYR A 187 -2.92 -1.21 -0.58
C TYR A 187 -2.84 -2.73 -0.66
N TYR A 188 -3.93 -3.39 -1.08
CA TYR A 188 -3.95 -4.85 -1.20
C TYR A 188 -3.08 -5.35 -2.36
N GLY A 189 -2.91 -4.55 -3.42
CA GLY A 189 -2.02 -4.87 -4.53
C GLY A 189 -0.55 -4.91 -4.12
N VAL A 190 -0.07 -3.88 -3.44
CA VAL A 190 1.32 -3.83 -2.93
C VAL A 190 1.53 -4.90 -1.87
N LEU A 191 0.62 -5.03 -0.91
CA LEU A 191 0.71 -6.03 0.16
C LEU A 191 0.71 -7.46 -0.40
N GLY A 192 -0.19 -7.76 -1.35
CA GLY A 192 -0.27 -9.07 -2.00
C GLY A 192 1.00 -9.41 -2.77
N ARG A 193 1.57 -8.45 -3.50
CA ARG A 193 2.84 -8.61 -4.25
C ARG A 193 4.01 -8.91 -3.32
N ASP A 194 4.17 -8.14 -2.25
CA ASP A 194 5.29 -8.29 -1.30
C ASP A 194 5.23 -9.64 -0.56
N VAL A 195 4.02 -10.08 -0.18
CA VAL A 195 3.84 -11.41 0.43
C VAL A 195 4.08 -12.54 -0.56
N ALA A 196 3.63 -12.39 -1.82
CA ALA A 196 3.87 -13.39 -2.86
C ALA A 196 5.37 -13.61 -3.13
N GLU A 197 6.16 -12.53 -3.16
CA GLU A 197 7.62 -12.60 -3.30
C GLU A 197 8.26 -13.43 -2.17
N ILE A 198 7.91 -13.14 -0.91
CA ILE A 198 8.44 -13.86 0.25
C ILE A 198 8.05 -15.33 0.24
N ILE A 199 6.79 -15.65 -0.09
CA ILE A 199 6.30 -17.03 -0.11
C ILE A 199 6.98 -17.82 -1.24
N THR A 200 7.15 -17.21 -2.41
CA THR A 200 7.80 -17.85 -3.57
C THR A 200 9.25 -18.20 -3.27
N ASP A 201 10.00 -17.27 -2.66
CA ASP A 201 11.38 -17.51 -2.21
C ASP A 201 11.47 -18.66 -1.20
N LYS A 202 10.54 -18.70 -0.23
CA LYS A 202 10.50 -19.75 0.79
C LYS A 202 10.13 -21.11 0.22
N MET A 203 9.19 -21.15 -0.73
CA MET A 203 8.82 -22.36 -1.43
C MET A 203 9.98 -22.89 -2.28
N ALA A 204 10.62 -22.02 -3.07
CA ALA A 204 11.78 -22.39 -3.89
C ALA A 204 12.91 -23.01 -3.04
N ALA A 205 13.21 -22.42 -1.89
CA ALA A 205 14.20 -22.95 -0.94
C ALA A 205 13.80 -24.30 -0.32
N THR A 206 12.50 -24.56 -0.15
CA THR A 206 12.00 -25.79 0.50
C THR A 206 11.93 -26.98 -0.47
N ILE A 207 11.71 -26.73 -1.76
CA ILE A 207 11.66 -27.79 -2.78
C ILE A 207 13.03 -28.45 -2.98
N GLY A 208 14.14 -27.75 -2.66
CA GLY A 208 15.47 -28.36 -2.54
C GLY A 208 16.28 -28.47 -3.84
N TYR A 209 15.76 -27.96 -4.96
CA TYR A 209 16.52 -27.78 -6.21
C TYR A 209 17.45 -26.56 -6.17
N TYR A 210 17.27 -25.66 -5.19
CA TYR A 210 18.10 -24.49 -4.96
C TYR A 210 18.53 -24.46 -3.50
N THR A 211 19.84 -24.41 -3.24
CA THR A 211 20.40 -24.22 -1.90
C THR A 211 21.28 -22.98 -1.89
N THR A 212 21.24 -22.22 -0.80
CA THR A 212 22.14 -21.06 -0.62
C THR A 212 23.61 -21.47 -0.44
N THR A 213 23.85 -22.78 -0.28
CA THR A 213 25.17 -23.41 -0.09
C THR A 213 25.74 -24.02 -1.38
N GLY A 214 25.05 -23.87 -2.53
CA GLY A 214 25.59 -24.18 -3.86
C GLY A 214 25.43 -25.62 -4.35
N VAL A 215 25.13 -26.59 -3.48
CA VAL A 215 24.89 -28.00 -3.87
C VAL A 215 23.40 -28.33 -3.74
N PRO A 216 22.69 -28.64 -4.83
CA PRO A 216 21.28 -29.03 -4.79
C PRO A 216 21.11 -30.43 -4.20
N VAL A 217 20.05 -30.63 -3.40
CA VAL A 217 19.77 -31.91 -2.72
C VAL A 217 19.02 -32.89 -3.64
N ARG A 218 18.42 -32.38 -4.73
CA ARG A 218 17.70 -33.17 -5.74
C ARG A 218 18.21 -32.85 -7.14
N GLN A 219 18.40 -33.89 -7.95
CA GLN A 219 18.59 -33.76 -9.40
C GLN A 219 17.22 -33.69 -10.08
N LEU A 220 17.08 -32.81 -11.07
CA LEU A 220 15.84 -32.62 -11.81
C LEU A 220 15.78 -33.61 -12.96
N GLU A 221 14.78 -34.49 -12.95
CA GLU A 221 14.57 -35.46 -14.00
C GLU A 221 13.90 -34.81 -15.22
N PRO A 222 14.28 -35.17 -16.47
CA PRO A 222 13.65 -34.63 -17.67
C PRO A 222 12.14 -34.87 -17.68
N HIS A 223 11.36 -33.92 -18.20
CA HIS A 223 9.90 -33.99 -18.28
C HIS A 223 9.16 -33.99 -16.92
N ILE A 224 9.80 -33.56 -15.83
CA ILE A 224 9.13 -33.31 -14.54
C ILE A 224 9.22 -31.83 -14.20
N CYS A 225 8.09 -31.22 -13.82
CA CYS A 225 8.08 -29.83 -13.38
C CYS A 225 8.78 -29.71 -12.02
N ALA A 226 9.85 -28.90 -11.96
CA ALA A 226 10.64 -28.72 -10.75
C ALA A 226 9.86 -28.13 -9.57
N VAL A 227 8.74 -27.44 -9.84
CA VAL A 227 7.95 -26.78 -8.79
C VAL A 227 6.88 -27.69 -8.20
N CYS A 228 6.13 -28.40 -9.04
CA CYS A 228 5.03 -29.26 -8.58
C CYS A 228 5.37 -30.76 -8.54
N GLY A 229 6.50 -31.19 -9.09
CA GLY A 229 6.91 -32.60 -9.13
C GLY A 229 6.07 -33.50 -10.04
N ASN A 230 5.16 -32.94 -10.84
CA ASN A 230 4.32 -33.70 -11.77
C ASN A 230 4.97 -33.80 -13.15
N ARG A 231 4.63 -34.86 -13.90
CA ARG A 231 5.08 -35.06 -15.28
C ARG A 231 4.51 -33.95 -16.19
N ILE A 232 5.37 -33.43 -17.05
CA ILE A 232 5.05 -32.46 -18.09
C ILE A 232 4.64 -33.25 -19.33
N LEU A 233 3.34 -33.40 -19.52
CA LEU A 233 2.79 -34.14 -20.65
C LEU A 233 2.78 -33.23 -21.89
N ILE A 234 3.60 -33.60 -22.88
CA ILE A 234 3.70 -32.89 -24.15
C ILE A 234 2.65 -33.49 -25.08
N GLN A 235 1.62 -32.69 -25.39
CA GLN A 235 0.72 -32.70 -26.56
C GLN A 235 0.20 -34.01 -27.22
N ASP A 236 0.32 -35.20 -26.63
CA ASP A 236 0.00 -36.46 -27.33
C ASP A 236 -1.02 -37.40 -26.63
N ASN A 237 -1.77 -36.96 -25.61
CA ASN A 237 -2.82 -37.82 -25.06
C ASN A 237 -4.07 -37.08 -24.56
N SER A 238 -5.23 -37.53 -25.06
CA SER A 238 -6.57 -36.93 -24.94
C SER A 238 -7.24 -37.04 -23.56
N GLU A 239 -6.56 -37.61 -22.56
CA GLU A 239 -7.15 -37.87 -21.23
C GLU A 239 -6.41 -37.21 -20.06
N ALA A 240 -5.30 -36.49 -20.31
CA ALA A 240 -4.60 -35.76 -19.27
C ALA A 240 -4.88 -34.25 -19.36
N ILE A 241 -4.94 -33.57 -18.21
CA ILE A 241 -5.09 -32.10 -18.13
C ILE A 241 -3.88 -31.47 -18.83
N VAL A 242 -4.00 -31.15 -20.12
CA VAL A 242 -2.95 -30.57 -20.96
C VAL A 242 -2.80 -29.10 -20.57
N GLU A 243 -1.86 -28.82 -19.69
CA GLU A 243 -1.51 -27.45 -19.30
C GLU A 243 -0.41 -26.88 -20.21
N LYS A 244 -0.53 -25.60 -20.56
CA LYS A 244 0.53 -24.90 -21.30
C LYS A 244 1.83 -24.95 -20.48
N THR A 245 2.93 -25.17 -21.20
CA THR A 245 4.26 -25.27 -20.61
C THR A 245 5.07 -24.04 -20.97
N PHE A 246 5.84 -23.54 -20.02
CA PHE A 246 6.75 -22.42 -20.22
C PHE A 246 8.18 -22.92 -20.17
N LYS A 247 8.98 -22.61 -21.20
CA LYS A 247 10.39 -22.98 -21.29
C LYS A 247 11.26 -21.75 -21.05
N LEU A 248 12.08 -21.78 -20.01
CA LEU A 248 13.03 -20.71 -19.71
C LEU A 248 14.25 -20.77 -20.65
N ALA A 249 15.00 -19.68 -20.74
CA ALA A 249 16.24 -19.60 -21.53
C ALA A 249 17.31 -20.63 -21.08
N CYS A 250 17.25 -21.08 -19.83
CA CYS A 250 18.10 -22.15 -19.29
C CYS A 250 17.68 -23.57 -19.74
N GLY A 251 16.64 -23.70 -20.57
CA GLY A 251 16.20 -24.97 -21.15
C GLY A 251 15.17 -25.75 -20.32
N HIS A 252 14.93 -25.38 -19.06
CA HIS A 252 13.97 -26.03 -18.17
C HIS A 252 12.52 -25.66 -18.50
N THR A 253 11.62 -26.65 -18.43
CA THR A 253 10.17 -26.52 -18.68
C THR A 253 9.36 -26.58 -17.38
N PHE A 254 8.35 -25.74 -17.28
CA PHE A 254 7.46 -25.62 -16.12
C PHE A 254 6.00 -25.58 -16.57
N HIS A 255 5.07 -25.94 -15.68
CA HIS A 255 3.66 -25.65 -15.90
C HIS A 255 3.41 -24.13 -15.73
N GLU A 256 2.58 -23.54 -16.58
CA GLU A 256 2.23 -22.10 -16.53
C GLU A 256 1.75 -21.66 -15.14
N PHE A 257 0.96 -22.47 -14.44
CA PHE A 257 0.45 -22.15 -13.09
C PHE A 257 1.44 -22.44 -11.95
N CYS A 258 2.66 -22.88 -12.27
CA CYS A 258 3.70 -23.20 -11.31
C CYS A 258 4.87 -22.21 -11.32
N ILE A 259 4.93 -21.31 -12.31
CA ILE A 259 5.92 -20.24 -12.44
C ILE A 259 5.21 -18.89 -12.50
#